data_AF-A0A970BDC6-F1
#
_entry.id   AF-A0A970BDC6-F1
#
_cell.length_a   1.000
_cell.length_b   1.000
_cell.length_c   1.000
_cell.angle_alpha   90.00
_cell.angle_beta   90.00
_cell.angle_gamma   90.00
#
_symmetry.space_group_name_H-M   'P 1'
#
loop_
_entity.id
_entity.type
_entity.pdbx_description
1 polymer ?
#
loop_
_entity_poly.entity_id
_entity_poly.type
_entity_poly.pdbx_seq_one_letter_code
_entity_poly.pdbx_strand_id
1 'polypeptide(L)' 'MMKEKKSINIKKEWIDQIKEEAFGMRKPYWSLAFNFGGLENDKNFYIIDEQLFKVLQEHLEEG' A
#
# COMPACT_ATOMS: atom_id res chain seq x y z
N MET A 1 -13.57 -21.48 -5.75
CA MET A 1 -12.70 -20.66 -6.63
C MET A 1 -12.76 -19.22 -6.15
N MET A 2 -11.61 -18.62 -5.78
CA MET A 2 -11.53 -17.18 -5.57
C MET A 2 -11.56 -16.51 -6.94
N LYS A 3 -12.64 -15.78 -7.22
CA LYS A 3 -12.75 -14.96 -8.44
C LYS A 3 -11.96 -13.67 -8.24
N GLU A 4 -11.31 -13.22 -9.30
CA GLU A 4 -10.72 -11.88 -9.33
C GLU A 4 -11.79 -10.82 -9.02
N LYS A 5 -11.41 -9.84 -8.20
CA LYS A 5 -12.24 -8.69 -7.91
C LYS A 5 -11.94 -7.60 -8.92
N LYS A 6 -12.98 -6.93 -9.42
CA LYS A 6 -12.85 -5.74 -10.28
C LYS A 6 -12.66 -4.45 -9.48
N SER A 7 -12.94 -4.48 -8.18
CA SER A 7 -12.85 -3.33 -7.29
C SER A 7 -12.49 -3.76 -5.87
N ILE A 8 -11.80 -2.86 -5.17
CA ILE A 8 -11.48 -2.99 -3.75
C ILE A 8 -11.88 -1.67 -3.09
N ASN A 9 -12.63 -1.77 -2.00
CA ASN A 9 -12.95 -0.62 -1.16
C ASN A 9 -11.93 -0.56 -0.03
N ILE A 10 -11.21 0.55 0.06
CA ILE A 10 -10.27 0.81 1.14
C ILE A 10 -10.94 1.70 2.16
N LYS A 11 -10.92 1.27 3.42
CA LYS A 11 -11.46 2.05 4.53
C LYS A 11 -10.39 2.96 5.12
N LYS A 12 -10.79 4.18 5.50
CA LYS A 12 -9.90 5.13 6.19
C LYS A 12 -9.31 4.54 7.47
N GLU A 13 -10.12 3.79 8.22
CA GLU A 13 -9.70 3.17 9.49
C GLU A 13 -8.47 2.25 9.32
N TRP A 14 -8.33 1.56 8.18
CA TRP A 14 -7.18 0.69 7.92
C TRP A 14 -5.89 1.49 7.73
N ILE A 15 -5.99 2.66 7.11
CA ILE A 15 -4.87 3.58 6.95
C ILE A 15 -4.47 4.15 8.31
N ASP A 16 -5.46 4.62 9.09
CA ASP A 16 -5.20 5.20 10.42
C ASP A 16 -4.50 4.18 11.34
N GLN A 17 -4.99 2.94 11.40
CA GLN A 17 -4.39 1.86 12.20
C GLN A 17 -2.94 1.57 11.81
N ILE A 18 -2.65 1.41 10.52
CA ILE A 18 -1.30 1.10 10.05
C ILE A 18 -0.33 2.27 10.35
N LYS A 19 -0.82 3.52 10.27
CA LYS A 19 -0.02 4.69 10.63
C LYS A 19 0.30 4.72 12.13
N GLU A 20 -0.66 4.41 12.99
CA GLU A 20 -0.46 4.31 14.44
C GLU A 20 0.55 3.20 14.78
N GLU A 21 0.43 2.04 14.14
CA GLU A 21 1.37 0.93 14.29
C GLU A 21 2.78 1.30 13.84
N ALA A 22 2.93 1.90 12.66
CA ALA A 22 4.21 2.35 12.13
C ALA A 22 4.87 3.37 13.08
N PHE A 23 4.08 4.32 13.59
CA PHE A 23 4.54 5.29 14.59
C PHE A 23 5.02 4.59 15.87
N GLY A 24 4.23 3.67 16.42
CA GLY A 24 4.59 2.88 17.61
C GLY A 24 5.85 2.04 17.42
N MET A 25 6.08 1.53 16.21
CA MET A 25 7.26 0.77 15.82
C MET A 25 8.46 1.62 15.43
N ARG A 26 8.36 2.96 15.47
CA ARG A 26 9.38 3.90 14.97
C ARG A 26 9.77 3.65 13.51
N LYS A 27 8.83 3.17 12.70
CA LYS A 27 9.00 3.05 11.25
C LYS A 27 8.59 4.37 10.60
N PRO A 28 9.49 5.02 9.83
CA PRO A 28 9.18 6.32 9.23
C PRO A 28 8.17 6.22 8.09
N TYR A 29 8.00 5.01 7.52
CA TYR A 29 7.16 4.75 6.37
C TYR A 29 6.19 3.62 6.67
N TRP A 30 5.06 3.66 5.97
CA TRP A 30 3.99 2.69 6.04
C TRP A 30 3.41 2.47 4.64
N SER A 31 2.76 1.33 4.45
CA SER A 31 1.99 1.07 3.24
C SER A 31 0.84 0.12 3.53
N LEU A 32 -0.25 0.26 2.77
CA LEU A 32 -1.35 -0.70 2.78
C LEU A 32 -1.25 -1.57 1.54
N ALA A 33 -0.92 -2.85 1.74
CA ALA A 33 -0.83 -3.85 0.68
C ALA A 33 -2.21 -4.41 0.33
N PHE A 34 -2.50 -4.55 -0.97
CA PHE A 34 -3.73 -5.16 -1.44
C PHE A 34 -3.50 -5.94 -2.75
N ASN A 35 -4.38 -6.91 -3.02
CA ASN A 35 -4.34 -7.76 -4.20
C ASN A 35 -5.78 -8.05 -4.64
N PHE A 36 -6.05 -8.06 -5.95
CA PHE A 36 -7.39 -8.32 -6.50
C PHE A 36 -7.78 -9.81 -6.50
N GLY A 37 -6.90 -10.69 -6.03
CA GLY A 37 -7.06 -12.13 -5.94
C GLY A 37 -6.87 -12.84 -7.28
N GLY A 38 -6.99 -14.16 -7.26
CA GLY A 38 -6.81 -15.06 -8.40
C GLY A 38 -5.85 -16.20 -8.05
N LEU A 39 -6.07 -17.40 -8.59
CA LEU A 39 -5.18 -18.56 -8.37
C LEU A 39 -3.76 -18.36 -8.91
N GLU A 40 -3.59 -17.43 -9.87
CA GLU A 40 -2.32 -17.13 -10.54
C GLU A 40 -1.95 -15.63 -10.43
N ASN A 41 -2.52 -14.90 -9.45
CA ASN A 41 -2.26 -13.47 -9.34
C ASN A 41 -1.12 -13.18 -8.35
N ASP A 42 0.06 -12.89 -8.89
CA ASP A 42 1.26 -12.47 -8.18
C ASP A 42 1.36 -10.94 -7.97
N LYS A 43 0.37 -10.18 -8.46
CA LYS A 43 0.42 -8.71 -8.48
C LYS A 43 -0.14 -8.11 -7.20
N ASN A 44 0.79 -7.71 -6.33
CA ASN A 44 0.48 -6.90 -5.17
C ASN A 44 0.57 -5.41 -5.50
N PHE A 45 -0.39 -4.66 -4.97
CA PHE A 45 -0.44 -3.22 -5.05
C PHE A 45 -0.28 -2.64 -3.66
N TYR A 46 0.25 -1.41 -3.60
CA TYR A 46 0.52 -0.74 -2.35
C TYR A 46 -0.04 0.68 -2.42
N ILE A 47 -0.67 1.10 -1.32
CA ILE A 47 -1.03 2.50 -1.08
C ILE A 47 0.02 3.08 -0.15
N ILE A 48 0.54 4.25 -0.52
CA ILE A 48 1.48 5.07 0.24
C ILE A 48 0.97 6.51 0.29
N ASP A 49 1.50 7.33 1.20
CA ASP A 49 1.19 8.75 1.22
C ASP A 49 2.00 9.56 0.20
N GLU A 50 1.57 10.81 -0.01
CA GLU A 50 2.17 11.73 -0.97
C GLU A 50 3.64 12.02 -0.66
N GLN A 51 4.02 12.06 0.62
CA GLN A 51 5.40 12.34 1.02
C GLN A 51 6.32 11.20 0.56
N LEU A 52 5.95 9.95 0.86
CA LEU A 52 6.71 8.79 0.40
C LEU A 52 6.69 8.69 -1.13
N PHE A 53 5.58 9.02 -1.79
CA PHE A 53 5.50 9.03 -3.24
C PHE A 53 6.50 10.01 -3.88
N LYS A 54 6.61 11.24 -3.37
CA LYS A 54 7.57 12.24 -3.88
C LYS A 54 9.01 11.78 -3.72
N VAL A 55 9.37 11.23 -2.56
CA VAL A 55 10.70 10.67 -2.30
C VAL A 55 11.03 9.56 -3.30
N LEU A 56 10.06 8.69 -3.60
CA LEU A 56 10.24 7.63 -4.59
C LEU A 56 10.36 8.17 -6.02
N GLN A 57 9.58 9.19 -6.39
CA GLN A 57 9.69 9.83 -7.70
C GLN A 57 11.06 10.46 -7.91
N GLU A 58 11.52 11.27 -6.96
CA GLU A 58 12.83 11.91 -7.00
C GLU A 58 13.92 10.85 -7.18
N HIS A 59 13.87 9.77 -6.40
CA HIS A 59 14.83 8.67 -6.51
C HIS A 59 14.82 7.95 -7.87
N LEU A 60 13.65 7.81 -8.50
CA LEU A 60 13.51 7.15 -9.80
C LEU A 60 13.88 8.04 -10.98
N GLU A 61 13.75 9.37 -10.85
CA GLU A 61 14.17 10.33 -11.88
C GLU A 61 15.69 10.55 -11.90
N GLU A 62 16.36 10.28 -10.77
CA GLU A 62 17.82 10.34 -10.64
C GLU A 62 18.55 9.08 -11.16
N GLY A 63 17.83 7.99 -11.45
CA GLY A 63 18.37 6.69 -11.90
C GLY A 63 18.18 6.42 -13.39
#